data_AF-A0A8T4Y2V6-F1
#
_entry.id   AF-A0A8T4Y2V6-F1
#
_cell.length_a   1.000
_cell.length_b   1.000
_cell.length_c   1.000
_cell.angle_alpha   90.00
_cell.angle_beta   90.00
_cell.angle_gamma   90.00
#
_symmetry.space_group_name_H-M   'P 1'
#
loop_
_entity.id
_entity.type
_entity.pdbx_description
1 polymer ?
#
loop_
_entity_poly.entity_id
_entity_poly.type
_entity_poly.pdbx_seq_one_letter_code
_entity_poly.pdbx_strand_id
1 'polypeptide(L)'
;MPYIKPERRTKYAKVIEELTGILKELPPEEVDGELNYVVTRILKAVYPLRYYHINKAIGVLECIKQEFYRRIAAPYEDEKIKENGDV
;
A
#
# COMPACT_ATOMS: atom_id res chain seq x y z
N MET A 1 6.97 6.48 4.33
CA MET A 1 6.68 7.84 3.83
C MET A 1 7.53 8.88 4.55
N PRO A 2 8.72 9.22 4.03
CA PRO A 2 9.76 9.99 4.75
C PRO A 2 9.29 11.39 5.21
N TYR A 3 8.26 11.93 4.56
CA TYR A 3 7.69 13.25 4.84
C TYR A 3 6.59 13.28 5.94
N ILE A 4 6.17 12.13 6.47
CA ILE A 4 5.23 12.07 7.61
C ILE A 4 6.03 11.76 8.88
N LYS A 5 6.03 12.64 9.87
CA LYS A 5 6.74 12.39 11.14
C LYS A 5 6.28 11.08 11.82
N PRO A 6 7.15 10.32 12.49
CA PRO A 6 6.79 9.03 13.10
C PRO A 6 5.57 9.09 14.01
N GLU A 7 5.48 10.13 14.85
CA GLU A 7 4.40 10.31 15.83
C GLU A 7 3.03 10.45 15.16
N ARG A 8 3.01 11.01 13.94
CA ARG A 8 1.78 11.14 13.14
C ARG A 8 1.31 9.82 12.55
N ARG A 9 2.18 8.81 12.46
CA ARG A 9 1.87 7.47 11.92
C ARG A 9 1.42 6.51 13.02
N THR A 10 1.95 6.65 14.24
CA THR A 10 1.67 5.74 15.36
C THR A 10 0.18 5.61 15.68
N LYS A 11 -0.59 6.68 15.50
CA LYS A 11 -2.05 6.66 15.71
C LYS A 11 -2.82 5.68 14.81
N TYR A 12 -2.22 5.21 13.71
CA TYR A 12 -2.83 4.22 12.83
C TYR A 12 -2.36 2.79 13.11
N ALA A 13 -1.32 2.60 13.93
CA ALA A 13 -0.64 1.31 14.09
C ALA A 13 -1.60 0.19 14.50
N LYS A 14 -2.39 0.41 15.55
CA LYS A 14 -3.35 -0.58 16.05
C LYS A 14 -4.38 -1.00 15.00
N VAL A 15 -5.00 -0.03 14.33
CA VAL A 15 -6.03 -0.32 13.32
C VAL A 15 -5.44 -1.02 12.10
N ILE A 16 -4.22 -0.65 11.70
CA ILE A 16 -3.50 -1.34 10.62
C ILE A 16 -3.18 -2.78 11.04
N GLU A 17 -2.72 -2.99 12.27
CA GLU A 17 -2.41 -4.32 12.79
C GLU A 17 -3.65 -5.22 12.78
N GLU A 18 -4.78 -4.73 13.32
CA GLU A 18 -6.06 -5.44 13.30
C GLU A 18 -6.51 -5.79 11.87
N LEU A 19 -6.48 -4.82 10.94
CA LEU A 19 -6.84 -5.04 9.55
C LEU A 19 -5.91 -6.06 8.87
N THR A 20 -4.60 -5.95 9.08
CA THR A 20 -3.65 -6.89 8.49
C THR A 20 -3.75 -8.28 9.10
N GLY A 21 -4.21 -8.41 10.34
CA GLY A 21 -4.55 -9.69 10.96
C GLY A 21 -5.66 -10.39 10.17
N ILE A 22 -6.77 -9.69 9.93
CA ILE A 22 -7.90 -10.20 9.13
C ILE A 22 -7.42 -10.63 7.74
N LEU A 23 -6.67 -9.76 7.05
CA LEU A 23 -6.22 -10.05 5.68
C LEU A 23 -5.26 -11.25 5.60
N LYS A 24 -4.51 -11.55 6.66
CA LYS A 24 -3.58 -12.69 6.71
C LYS A 24 -4.26 -14.03 6.97
N GLU A 25 -5.48 -14.03 7.48
CA GLU A 25 -6.27 -15.24 7.70
C GLU A 25 -6.96 -15.72 6.41
N LEU A 26 -7.00 -14.89 5.38
CA LEU A 26 -7.62 -15.21 4.09
C LEU A 26 -6.77 -16.20 3.28
N PRO A 27 -7.41 -17.01 2.41
CA PRO A 27 -6.71 -17.71 1.34
C PRO A 27 -5.91 -16.73 0.48
N PRO A 28 -4.66 -17.03 0.11
CA PRO A 28 -3.81 -16.12 -0.67
C PRO A 28 -4.47 -15.56 -1.95
N GLU A 29 -5.29 -16.37 -2.62
CA GLU A 29 -6.03 -16.00 -3.83
C GLU A 29 -7.15 -14.97 -3.60
N GLU A 30 -7.61 -14.78 -2.37
CA GLU A 30 -8.68 -13.83 -2.02
C GLU A 30 -8.13 -12.48 -1.51
N VAL A 31 -6.89 -12.46 -1.02
CA VAL A 31 -6.25 -11.28 -0.39
C VAL A 31 -6.27 -10.07 -1.33
N ASP A 32 -6.01 -10.27 -2.62
CA ASP A 32 -5.94 -9.18 -3.60
C ASP A 32 -7.30 -8.48 -3.78
N GLY A 33 -8.40 -9.24 -3.79
CA GLY A 33 -9.75 -8.71 -3.93
C GLY A 33 -10.19 -7.92 -2.69
N GLU A 34 -9.94 -8.47 -1.51
CA GLU A 34 -10.23 -7.85 -0.22
C GLU A 34 -9.40 -6.57 0.00
N LEU A 35 -8.11 -6.60 -0.31
CA LEU A 35 -7.25 -5.43 -0.23
C LEU A 35 -7.70 -4.32 -1.18
N ASN A 36 -8.09 -4.68 -2.41
CA ASN A 36 -8.67 -3.73 -3.37
C ASN A 36 -9.94 -3.07 -2.80
N TYR A 37 -10.85 -3.88 -2.24
CA TYR A 37 -12.07 -3.38 -1.63
C TYR A 37 -11.76 -2.39 -0.49
N VAL A 38 -10.85 -2.75 0.42
CA VAL A 38 -10.46 -1.89 1.55
C VAL A 38 -9.91 -0.55 1.07
N VAL A 39 -8.95 -0.56 0.15
CA VAL A 39 -8.36 0.67 -0.40
C VAL A 39 -9.44 1.50 -1.10
N THR A 40 -10.29 0.88 -1.91
CA THR A 40 -11.41 1.57 -2.58
C THR A 40 -12.37 2.21 -1.58
N ARG A 41 -12.70 1.52 -0.48
CA ARG A 41 -13.55 2.05 0.59
C ARG A 41 -12.92 3.25 1.29
N ILE A 42 -11.60 3.20 1.56
CA ILE A 42 -10.86 4.33 2.14
C ILE A 42 -10.92 5.54 1.19
N LEU A 43 -10.65 5.34 -0.10
CA LEU A 43 -10.67 6.44 -1.08
C LEU A 43 -12.06 7.07 -1.18
N LYS A 44 -13.14 6.27 -1.24
CA LYS A 44 -14.52 6.76 -1.26
C LYS A 44 -14.90 7.54 0.00
N ALA A 45 -14.34 7.18 1.15
CA ALA A 45 -14.62 7.85 2.42
C ALA A 45 -13.85 9.16 2.58
N VAL A 46 -12.61 9.23 2.08
CA VAL A 46 -11.74 10.41 2.21
C VAL A 46 -11.99 11.45 1.13
N TYR A 47 -12.32 11.02 -0.10
CA TYR A 47 -12.44 11.90 -1.26
C TYR A 47 -13.91 12.11 -1.68
N PRO A 48 -14.41 13.36 -1.72
CA PRO A 48 -15.72 13.66 -2.29
C PRO A 48 -15.81 13.29 -3.77
N LEU A 49 -17.00 12.95 -4.25
CA LEU A 49 -17.24 12.58 -5.64
C LEU A 49 -17.16 13.80 -6.57
N ARG A 50 -15.94 14.19 -6.93
CA ARG A 50 -15.62 15.22 -7.92
C ARG A 50 -14.38 14.81 -8.69
N TYR A 51 -14.33 15.12 -9.97
CA TYR A 51 -13.21 14.79 -10.86
C TYR A 51 -11.85 15.22 -10.29
N TYR A 52 -11.77 16.42 -9.70
CA TYR A 52 -10.57 16.90 -9.02
C TYR A 52 -10.05 15.94 -7.95
N HIS A 53 -10.94 15.37 -7.13
CA HIS A 53 -10.56 14.44 -6.07
C HIS A 53 -10.26 13.04 -6.61
N ILE A 54 -10.93 12.61 -7.67
CA ILE A 54 -10.61 11.37 -8.38
C ILE A 54 -9.17 11.43 -8.90
N ASN A 55 -8.80 12.50 -9.61
CA ASN A 55 -7.42 12.68 -10.09
C ASN A 55 -6.39 12.68 -8.96
N LYS A 56 -6.73 13.31 -7.82
CA LYS A 56 -5.86 13.26 -6.63
C LYS A 56 -5.71 11.86 -6.05
N ALA A 57 -6.81 11.10 -5.95
CA ALA A 57 -6.79 9.73 -5.45
C ALA A 57 -5.91 8.84 -6.34
N ILE A 58 -6.08 8.94 -7.66
CA ILE A 58 -5.25 8.21 -8.63
C ILE A 58 -3.76 8.60 -8.51
N GLY A 59 -3.46 9.90 -8.38
CA GLY A 59 -2.08 10.35 -8.16
C GLY A 59 -1.45 9.80 -6.87
N VAL A 60 -2.22 9.71 -5.78
CA VAL A 60 -1.75 9.10 -4.54
C VAL A 60 -1.46 7.61 -4.71
N LEU A 61 -2.34 6.86 -5.38
CA LEU A 61 -2.13 5.44 -5.66
C LEU A 61 -0.89 5.21 -6.53
N GLU A 62 -0.66 6.05 -7.54
CA GLU A 62 0.55 5.96 -8.37
C GLU A 62 1.81 6.18 -7.52
N CYS A 63 1.84 7.19 -6.66
CA CYS A 63 2.97 7.40 -5.76
C CYS A 63 3.18 6.23 -4.77
N ILE A 64 2.09 5.61 -4.28
CA ILE A 64 2.17 4.42 -3.42
C ILE A 64 2.84 3.26 -4.16
N LYS A 65 2.41 2.98 -5.40
CA LYS A 65 2.98 1.93 -6.25
C LYS A 65 4.48 2.16 -6.47
N GLN A 66 4.85 3.37 -6.89
CA GLN A 66 6.26 3.72 -7.16
C GLN A 66 7.13 3.60 -5.91
N GLU A 67 6.64 4.03 -4.74
CA GLU A 67 7.40 3.90 -3.51
C GLU A 67 7.52 2.43 -3.07
N PHE A 68 6.46 1.63 -3.21
CA PHE A 68 6.51 0.21 -2.90
C PHE A 68 7.57 -0.50 -3.74
N TYR A 69 7.59 -0.24 -5.05
CA TYR A 69 8.62 -0.78 -5.93
C TYR A 69 10.02 -0.34 -5.47
N ARG A 70 10.24 0.97 -5.32
CA ARG A 70 11.55 1.54 -4.98
C ARG A 70 12.09 1.08 -3.62
N ARG A 71 11.24 0.88 -2.62
CA ARG A 71 11.67 0.57 -1.24
C ARG A 71 11.59 -0.89 -0.87
N ILE A 72 10.76 -1.67 -1.54
CA ILE A 72 10.49 -3.06 -1.19
C ILE A 72 10.94 -3.97 -2.32
N ALA A 73 10.43 -3.78 -3.54
CA ALA A 73 10.75 -4.65 -4.67
C ALA A 73 12.22 -4.52 -5.08
N ALA A 74 12.73 -3.31 -5.32
CA ALA A 74 14.08 -3.10 -5.80
C ALA A 74 15.17 -3.66 -4.86
N PRO A 75 15.13 -3.46 -3.52
CA PRO A 75 16.08 -4.12 -2.63
C PRO A 75 15.99 -5.65 -2.64
N TYR A 76 14.78 -6.20 -2.78
CA TYR A 76 14.59 -7.65 -2.91
C TYR A 76 15.17 -8.17 -4.25
N GLU A 77 15.01 -7.43 -5.34
CA GLU A 77 15.61 -7.74 -6.64
C GLU A 77 17.15 -7.69 -6.56
N ASP A 78 17.73 -6.68 -5.91
CA ASP A 78 19.17 -6.59 -5.65
C ASP A 78 19.71 -7.80 -4.85
N GLU A 79 18.92 -8.33 -3.91
CA GLU A 79 19.24 -9.57 -3.20
C GLU A 79 19.17 -10.78 -4.13
N LYS A 80 18.13 -10.88 -4.97
CA LYS A 80 17.97 -11.99 -5.92
C LYS A 80 19.02 -12.00 -7.02
N ILE A 81 19.52 -10.84 -7.44
CA ILE A 81 20.65 -10.72 -8.36
C ILE A 81 21.93 -11.32 -7.75
N LYS A 82 22.19 -11.09 -6.46
CA LYS A 82 23.34 -11.69 -5.77
C LYS A 82 23.22 -13.22 -5.65
N GLU A 83 22.00 -13.73 -5.50
CA GLU A 83 21.74 -15.16 -5.34
C GLU A 83 21.75 -15.93 -6.67
N ASN A 84 21.10 -15.38 -7.70
CA ASN A 84 20.81 -16.10 -8.93
C ASN A 84 21.59 -15.59 -10.15
N GLY A 85 22.38 -14.52 -9.98
CA GLY A 85 22.96 -13.76 -11.08
C GLY A 85 21.99 -12.70 -11.60
N ASP A 86 22.55 -11.73 -12.30
CA ASP A 86 21.76 -10.75 -13.06
C ASP A 86 21.30 -11.38 -14.40
N VAL A 87 20.29 -10.77 -15.02
CA VAL A 87 19.77 -11.19 -16.33
C VAL A 87 20.82 -11.01 -17.43
#